data_AF-A0AAU8ULT3-F1
#
_entry.id   AF-A0AAU8ULT3-F1
#
_cell.length_a   1.000
_cell.length_b   1.000
_cell.length_c   1.000
_cell.angle_alpha   90.00
_cell.angle_beta   90.00
_cell.angle_gamma   90.00
#
_symmetry.space_group_name_H-M   'P 1'
#
loop_
_entity.id
_entity.type
_entity.pdbx_description
1 polymer ?
#
loop_
_entity_poly.entity_id
_entity_poly.type
_entity_poly.pdbx_seq_one_letter_code
_entity_poly.pdbx_strand_id
1 'polypeptide(L)' 'MAAALAGAETGAVVGSIAGPVGTVFGGLAGAVIAGLVGSAAGCAAGSAVGGAIDDNVLDNHHCLACGHAFSAKQS' A
#
# COMPACT_ATOMS: atom_id res chain seq x y z
N MET A 1 1.47 -6.98 -5.48
CA MET A 1 1.44 -7.77 -6.74
C MET A 1 0.02 -7.95 -7.27
N ALA A 2 -0.95 -8.33 -6.42
CA ALA A 2 -2.35 -8.50 -6.84
C ALA A 2 -2.93 -7.30 -7.61
N ALA A 3 -2.76 -6.07 -7.09
CA ALA A 3 -3.23 -4.86 -7.77
C ALA A 3 -2.58 -4.67 -9.15
N ALA A 4 -1.27 -4.93 -9.28
CA ALA A 4 -0.56 -4.82 -10.55
C ALA A 4 -1.01 -5.88 -11.56
N LEU A 5 -1.25 -7.13 -11.14
CA LEU A 5 -1.82 -8.15 -12.04
C LEU A 5 -3.23 -7.78 -12.49
N ALA A 6 -4.11 -7.39 -11.56
CA ALA A 6 -5.46 -6.97 -11.90
C ALA A 6 -5.46 -5.75 -12.85
N GLY A 7 -4.56 -4.80 -12.63
CA GLY A 7 -4.33 -3.68 -13.54
C GLY A 7 -3.84 -4.14 -14.91
N ALA A 8 -2.92 -5.11 -14.96
CA ALA A 8 -2.41 -5.67 -16.20
C ALA A 8 -3.49 -6.37 -17.01
N GLU A 9 -4.31 -7.20 -16.37
CA GLU A 9 -5.41 -7.91 -17.02
C GLU A 9 -6.45 -6.92 -17.56
N THR A 10 -6.86 -5.96 -16.74
CA THR A 10 -7.85 -4.94 -17.14
C THR A 10 -7.31 -4.09 -18.29
N GLY A 11 -6.05 -3.68 -18.21
CA GLY A 11 -5.38 -2.90 -19.26
C GLY A 11 -5.18 -3.69 -20.55
N ALA A 12 -4.88 -4.99 -20.46
CA ALA A 12 -4.75 -5.88 -21.60
C ALA A 12 -6.10 -6.10 -22.31
N VAL A 13 -7.19 -6.27 -21.53
CA VAL A 13 -8.56 -6.41 -22.05
C VAL A 13 -9.03 -5.12 -22.73
N VAL A 14 -8.79 -3.95 -22.12
CA VAL A 14 -9.13 -2.68 -22.77
C VAL A 14 -8.26 -2.46 -24.01
N GLY A 15 -6.97 -2.78 -23.93
CA GLY A 15 -6.02 -2.60 -25.03
C GLY A 15 -6.23 -3.54 -26.21
N SER A 16 -6.90 -4.69 -26.03
CA SER A 16 -7.13 -5.65 -27.11
C SER A 16 -8.00 -5.12 -28.24
N ILE A 17 -8.77 -4.05 -28.02
CA ILE A 17 -9.52 -3.36 -29.09
C ILE A 17 -8.60 -2.80 -30.19
N ALA A 18 -7.35 -2.51 -29.85
CA ALA A 18 -6.32 -2.02 -30.79
C ALA A 18 -5.41 -3.15 -31.31
N GLY A 19 -5.77 -4.41 -31.07
CA GLY A 19 -5.03 -5.59 -31.49
C GLY A 19 -3.88 -5.98 -30.54
N PRO A 20 -2.98 -6.89 -30.97
CA PRO A 20 -1.98 -7.52 -30.10
C PRO A 20 -1.02 -6.53 -29.42
N VAL A 21 -0.63 -5.49 -30.15
CA VAL A 21 0.22 -4.41 -29.62
C VAL A 21 -0.51 -3.66 -28.51
N GLY A 22 -1.79 -3.36 -28.72
CA GLY A 22 -2.63 -2.71 -27.71
C GLY A 22 -2.77 -3.54 -26.43
N THR A 23 -2.91 -4.86 -26.53
CA THR A 23 -2.94 -5.76 -25.36
C THR A 23 -1.67 -5.71 -24.53
N VAL A 24 -0.49 -5.74 -25.18
CA VAL A 24 0.80 -5.70 -24.48
C VAL A 24 1.01 -4.36 -23.77
N PHE A 25 0.84 -3.25 -24.50
CA PHE A 25 1.04 -1.92 -23.92
C PHE A 25 -0.05 -1.55 -22.92
N GLY A 26 -1.29 -1.93 -23.19
CA GLY A 26 -2.42 -1.75 -22.28
C GLY A 26 -2.19 -2.48 -20.96
N GLY A 27 -1.72 -3.74 -21.01
CA GLY A 27 -1.40 -4.49 -19.80
C GLY A 27 -0.21 -3.91 -19.03
N LEU A 28 0.86 -3.51 -19.70
CA LEU A 28 2.00 -2.87 -19.04
C LEU A 28 1.59 -1.55 -18.35
N ALA A 29 0.86 -0.69 -19.06
CA ALA A 29 0.38 0.57 -18.51
C ALA A 29 -0.56 0.35 -17.33
N GLY A 30 -1.53 -0.57 -17.47
CA GLY A 30 -2.45 -0.94 -16.41
C GLY A 30 -1.74 -1.47 -15.17
N ALA A 31 -0.72 -2.32 -15.35
CA ALA A 31 0.07 -2.88 -14.25
C ALA A 31 0.82 -1.80 -13.47
N VAL A 32 1.45 -0.85 -14.18
CA VAL A 32 2.21 0.24 -13.57
C VAL A 32 1.27 1.15 -12.79
N ILE A 33 0.15 1.58 -13.40
CA ILE A 33 -0.81 2.49 -12.75
C ILE A 33 -1.38 1.84 -11.48
N ALA A 34 -1.86 0.60 -11.58
CA ALA A 34 -2.43 -0.10 -10.42
C ALA A 34 -1.37 -0.42 -9.35
N GLY A 35 -0.13 -0.67 -9.75
CA GLY A 35 1.00 -0.84 -8.83
C GLY A 35 1.30 0.43 -8.03
N LEU A 36 1.33 1.60 -8.68
CA LEU A 36 1.56 2.90 -8.03
C LEU A 36 0.42 3.31 -7.11
N VAL A 37 -0.83 3.11 -7.54
CA VAL A 37 -2.00 3.41 -6.69
C VAL A 37 -2.04 2.47 -5.49
N GLY A 38 -1.79 1.17 -5.72
CA GLY A 38 -1.75 0.17 -4.66
C GLY A 38 -0.64 0.42 -3.64
N SER A 39 0.54 0.90 -4.08
CA SER A 39 1.63 1.23 -3.14
C SER A 39 1.30 2.45 -2.29
N ALA A 40 0.75 3.52 -2.89
CA ALA A 40 0.32 4.71 -2.15
C ALA A 40 -0.77 4.38 -1.12
N ALA A 41 -1.78 3.60 -1.53
CA ALA A 41 -2.82 3.12 -0.61
C ALA A 41 -2.24 2.24 0.50
N GLY A 42 -1.28 1.37 0.18
CA GLY A 42 -0.57 0.56 1.16
C GLY A 42 0.21 1.39 2.18
N CYS A 43 0.88 2.46 1.75
CA CYS A 43 1.57 3.39 2.65
C CYS A 43 0.59 4.09 3.61
N ALA A 44 -0.53 4.60 3.10
CA ALA A 44 -1.54 5.26 3.93
C ALA A 44 -2.23 4.30 4.92
N ALA A 45 -2.55 3.09 4.46
CA ALA A 45 -3.09 2.05 5.33
C ALA A 45 -2.07 1.65 6.40
N GLY A 46 -0.80 1.49 6.01
CA GLY A 46 0.30 1.18 6.92
C GLY A 46 0.52 2.27 7.97
N SER A 47 0.47 3.55 7.59
CA SER A 47 0.58 4.66 8.55
C SER A 47 -0.60 4.71 9.51
N ALA A 48 -1.82 4.47 9.03
CA ALA A 48 -3.00 4.46 9.88
C ALA A 48 -2.99 3.29 10.87
N VAL A 49 -2.61 2.09 10.40
CA VAL A 49 -2.46 0.91 11.26
C VAL A 49 -1.31 1.12 12.25
N GLY A 50 -0.18 1.66 11.80
CA GLY A 50 0.96 2.00 12.66
C GLY A 50 0.58 2.96 13.77
N GLY A 51 -0.16 4.04 13.46
CA GLY A 51 -0.67 4.98 14.46
C GLY A 51 -1.62 4.32 15.46
N ALA A 52 -2.54 3.48 14.99
CA ALA A 52 -3.44 2.76 15.89
C ALA A 52 -2.71 1.78 16.83
N ILE A 53 -1.63 1.15 16.36
CA ILE A 53 -0.79 0.28 17.21
C ILE A 53 0.00 1.12 18.22
N ASP A 54 0.56 2.24 17.77
CA ASP A 54 1.30 3.16 18.62
C ASP A 54 0.44 3.67 19.79
N ASP A 55 -0.76 4.19 19.48
CA ASP A 55 -1.72 4.73 20.46
C ASP A 55 -2.27 3.66 21.43
N ASN A 56 -2.55 2.45 20.93
CA ASN A 56 -3.29 1.44 21.71
C ASN A 56 -2.39 0.38 22.37
N VAL A 57 -1.13 0.26 21.92
CA VAL A 57 -0.18 -0.75 22.41
C VAL A 57 1.07 -0.09 23.00
N LEU A 58 1.75 0.80 22.25
CA LEU A 58 3.04 1.36 22.69
C LEU A 58 2.92 2.45 23.75
N ASP A 59 1.89 3.30 23.68
CA ASP A 59 1.63 4.36 24.68
C ASP A 59 1.28 3.82 26.09
N ASN A 60 1.14 2.49 26.24
CA ASN A 60 0.88 1.82 27.52
C ASN A 60 2.04 0.92 27.98
N HIS A 61 3.18 0.93 27.29
CA HIS A 61 4.34 0.13 27.66
C HIS A 61 5.29 0.88 28.60
N HIS A 62 5.55 0.29 29.76
CA HIS A 62 6.51 0.78 30.76
C HIS A 62 7.74 -0.13 30.84
N CYS A 63 8.93 0.46 30.84
CA CYS A 63 10.16 -0.29 31.08
C CYS A 63 10.19 -0.79 32.52
N LEU A 64 10.14 -2.11 32.72
CA LEU A 64 10.14 -2.72 34.06
C LEU A 64 11.47 -2.54 34.82
N ALA A 65 12.57 -2.24 34.12
CA ALA A 65 13.89 -2.04 34.72
C ALA A 65 14.11 -0.61 35.24
N CYS A 66 13.54 0.41 34.59
CA CYS A 66 13.75 1.81 34.95
C CYS A 66 12.46 2.63 35.19
N GLY A 67 11.28 2.03 35.01
CA GLY A 67 9.98 2.68 35.21
C GLY A 67 9.61 3.71 34.14
N HIS A 68 10.41 3.86 33.09
CA HIS A 68 10.12 4.84 32.04
C HIS A 68 8.91 4.39 31.21
N ALA A 69 7.86 5.21 31.20
CA ALA A 69 6.74 5.04 30.30
C ALA A 69 7.14 5.60 28.94
N PHE A 70 7.13 4.76 27.91
CA PHE A 70 7.31 5.23 26.55
C PHE A 70 5.97 5.85 26.14
N SER A 71 5.95 7.16 25.93
CA SER A 71 4.81 7.82 25.31
C SER A 71 5.25 8.45 23.99
N ALA A 72 4.52 8.15 22.93
CA ALA A 72 4.87 8.52 21.56
C ALA A 72 4.47 9.95 21.19
N LYS A 73 4.13 10.81 22.17
CA LYS A 73 3.82 12.21 21.88
C LYS A 73 5.06 13.00 21.51
N GLN A 74 5.34 13.06 20.21
CA GLN A 74 6.11 14.12 19.56
C GLN A 74 5.46 14.57 18.24
N SER A 75 4.41 15.40 18.37
CA SER A 75 4.14 16.67 17.65
C SER A 75 2.66 16.88 17.35
#